data_AF-A0A0B2UB78-F1
#
_entry.id   AF-A0A0B2UB78-F1
#
_cell.length_a   1.000
_cell.length_b   1.000
_cell.length_c   1.000
_cell.angle_alpha   90.00
_cell.angle_beta   90.00
_cell.angle_gamma   90.00
#
_symmetry.space_group_name_H-M   'P 1'
#
loop_
_entity.id
_entity.type
_entity.pdbx_description
1 polymer ?
#
loop_
_entity_poly.entity_id
_entity_poly.type
_entity_poly.pdbx_seq_one_letter_code
_entity_poly.pdbx_strand_id
1 'polypeptide(L)'
;MKNINDLITKDKITSNKTYTLRIGAGSGIDSKGDIPYILELPKWLVERLHEYINSDTWKERARKSYYKDSDENYIFLTRIGSPFYTSKSNMNDIKDSILKENKRIDIQIYKGNAVRKNFDDLVKKIQEDYPWFGNIRFHDLRATFGMNIVINLQSRGINNQKCVDYIRKRMGHKNIQTTWSYLDHKEILAKNIDTQNIFENNLFNFL
;
A
#
# COMPACT_ATOMS: atom_id res chain seq x y z
N MET A 1 -7.54 -12.45 9.04
CA MET A 1 -7.90 -11.59 10.19
C MET A 1 -6.89 -11.65 11.31
N LYS A 2 -6.37 -12.84 11.64
CA LYS A 2 -5.34 -13.11 12.65
C LYS A 2 -4.31 -12.00 12.87
N ASN A 3 -3.64 -11.54 11.81
CA ASN A 3 -2.62 -10.50 11.91
C ASN A 3 -3.14 -9.18 12.53
N ILE A 4 -4.38 -8.76 12.24
CA ILE A 4 -4.96 -7.53 12.82
C ILE A 4 -5.31 -7.74 14.30
N ASN A 5 -5.89 -8.90 14.62
CA ASN A 5 -6.22 -9.26 16.00
C ASN A 5 -4.93 -9.36 16.85
N ASP A 6 -3.88 -9.96 16.30
CA ASP A 6 -2.57 -10.06 16.94
C ASP A 6 -1.94 -8.68 17.19
N LEU A 7 -2.03 -7.74 16.23
CA LEU A 7 -1.54 -6.38 16.41
C LEU A 7 -2.21 -5.69 17.60
N ILE A 8 -3.53 -5.85 17.78
CA ILE A 8 -4.26 -5.18 18.87
C ILE A 8 -4.02 -5.86 20.23
N THR A 9 -3.93 -7.18 20.25
CA THR A 9 -3.92 -7.96 21.49
C THR A 9 -2.52 -8.25 22.02
N LYS A 10 -1.51 -8.32 21.15
CA LYS A 10 -0.16 -8.81 21.50
C LYS A 10 0.91 -7.74 21.29
N ASP A 11 0.75 -6.85 20.33
CA ASP A 11 1.81 -5.91 19.97
C ASP A 11 1.78 -4.62 20.78
N LYS A 12 2.99 -4.14 21.11
CA LYS A 12 3.17 -2.83 21.73
C LYS A 12 3.21 -1.75 20.66
N ILE A 13 2.44 -0.69 20.89
CA ILE A 13 2.46 0.51 20.06
C ILE A 13 3.82 1.21 20.23
N THR A 14 4.44 1.64 19.14
CA THR A 14 5.68 2.41 19.17
C THR A 14 5.43 3.83 19.70
N SER A 15 6.50 4.56 20.04
CA SER A 15 6.42 5.99 20.42
C SER A 15 5.72 6.86 19.36
N ASN A 16 5.74 6.44 18.10
CA ASN A 16 5.11 7.13 16.97
C ASN A 16 3.63 6.76 16.76
N LYS A 17 3.00 6.09 17.73
CA LYS A 17 1.60 5.60 17.64
C LYS A 17 1.38 4.68 16.43
N THR A 18 2.34 3.81 16.14
CA THR A 18 2.25 2.79 15.08
C THR A 18 2.39 1.39 15.64
N TYR A 19 1.77 0.44 14.95
CA TYR A 19 2.04 -1.00 15.06
C TYR A 19 3.06 -1.42 13.99
N THR A 20 3.80 -2.49 14.26
CA THR A 20 4.80 -3.04 13.33
C THR A 20 4.41 -4.44 12.90
N LEU A 21 4.25 -4.64 11.60
CA LEU A 21 3.88 -5.94 11.02
C LEU A 21 5.00 -6.45 10.11
N ARG A 22 5.59 -7.60 10.42
CA ARG A 22 6.56 -8.24 9.53
C ARG A 22 5.83 -8.83 8.33
N ILE A 23 6.31 -8.53 7.12
CA ILE A 23 5.77 -9.09 5.86
C ILE A 23 6.90 -9.67 4.99
N GLY A 24 6.56 -10.45 3.96
CA GLY A 24 7.50 -11.14 3.07
C GLY A 24 7.90 -12.53 3.57
N ALA A 25 9.07 -13.02 3.16
CA ALA A 25 9.53 -14.37 3.43
C ALA A 25 9.36 -14.77 4.92
N GLY A 26 8.65 -15.88 5.16
CA GLY A 26 8.42 -16.45 6.49
C GLY A 26 7.38 -15.74 7.36
N SER A 27 6.66 -14.74 6.83
CA SER A 27 5.61 -14.01 7.60
C SER A 27 4.19 -14.49 7.35
N GLY A 28 3.96 -15.29 6.29
CA GLY A 28 2.62 -15.61 5.80
C GLY A 28 1.93 -14.48 5.02
N ILE A 29 2.58 -13.31 4.88
CA ILE A 29 2.08 -12.16 4.10
C ILE A 29 2.98 -11.95 2.89
N ASP A 30 2.41 -12.04 1.68
CA ASP A 30 3.14 -11.84 0.45
C ASP A 30 3.71 -10.41 0.33
N SER A 31 4.98 -10.31 -0.07
CA SER A 31 5.60 -9.05 -0.49
C SER A 31 6.16 -9.18 -1.91
N LYS A 32 6.44 -8.03 -2.55
CA LYS A 32 7.00 -8.01 -3.91
C LYS A 32 8.35 -8.74 -3.93
N GLY A 33 8.44 -9.85 -4.66
CA GLY A 33 9.66 -10.65 -4.72
C GLY A 33 10.08 -11.26 -3.38
N ASP A 34 9.10 -11.47 -2.49
CA ASP A 34 9.24 -12.09 -1.16
C ASP A 34 10.26 -11.42 -0.24
N ILE A 35 10.50 -10.12 -0.46
CA ILE A 35 11.40 -9.30 0.35
C ILE A 35 10.84 -9.16 1.76
N PRO A 36 11.55 -9.60 2.81
CA PRO A 36 11.11 -9.37 4.17
C PRO A 36 11.31 -7.89 4.55
N TYR A 37 10.27 -7.25 5.10
CA TYR A 37 10.41 -5.94 5.73
C TYR A 37 9.33 -5.72 6.79
N ILE A 38 9.51 -4.66 7.59
CA ILE A 38 8.56 -4.26 8.63
C ILE A 38 7.66 -3.17 8.09
N LEU A 39 6.37 -3.46 8.02
CA LEU A 39 5.33 -2.49 7.70
C LEU A 39 4.91 -1.76 8.97
N GLU A 40 5.03 -0.44 8.97
CA GLU A 40 4.52 0.41 10.06
C GLU A 40 3.10 0.87 9.74
N LEU A 41 2.15 0.51 10.59
CA LEU A 41 0.73 0.81 10.46
C LEU A 41 0.31 1.81 11.55
N PRO A 42 -0.29 2.97 11.22
CA PRO A 42 -0.83 3.87 12.22
C PRO A 42 -1.88 3.19 13.10
N LYS A 43 -1.86 3.48 14.41
CA LYS A 43 -2.81 2.92 15.38
C LYS A 43 -4.26 3.08 14.90
N TRP A 44 -4.63 4.29 14.49
CA TRP A 44 -6.00 4.59 14.02
C TRP A 44 -6.42 3.70 12.84
N LEU A 45 -5.49 3.32 11.96
CA LEU A 45 -5.79 2.48 10.82
C LEU A 45 -6.05 1.04 11.27
N VAL A 46 -5.21 0.52 12.17
CA VAL A 46 -5.38 -0.83 12.72
C VAL A 46 -6.71 -0.94 13.49
N GLU A 47 -7.06 0.06 14.29
CA GLU A 47 -8.34 0.12 15.01
C GLU A 47 -9.53 0.10 14.04
N ARG A 48 -9.51 0.93 12.99
CA ARG A 48 -10.56 0.91 11.96
C ARG A 48 -10.64 -0.41 11.20
N LEU A 49 -9.50 -1.05 10.93
CA LEU A 49 -9.48 -2.37 10.29
C LEU A 49 -10.09 -3.43 11.21
N HIS A 50 -9.83 -3.35 12.51
CA HIS A 50 -10.39 -4.25 13.50
C HIS A 50 -11.90 -4.07 13.65
N GLU A 51 -12.40 -2.84 13.69
CA GLU A 51 -13.84 -2.56 13.64
C GLU A 51 -14.47 -3.14 12.37
N TYR A 52 -13.81 -2.93 11.22
CA TYR A 52 -14.30 -3.41 9.94
C TYR A 52 -14.40 -4.95 9.87
N ILE A 53 -13.38 -5.70 10.31
CA ILE A 53 -13.44 -7.18 10.28
C ILE A 53 -14.49 -7.74 11.25
N ASN A 54 -14.85 -7.00 12.30
CA ASN A 54 -15.90 -7.41 13.23
C ASN A 54 -17.32 -6.99 12.77
N SER A 55 -17.43 -6.20 11.71
CA SER A 55 -18.71 -5.70 11.19
C SER A 55 -19.52 -6.78 10.46
N ASP A 56 -20.84 -6.61 10.44
CA ASP A 56 -21.74 -7.51 9.69
C ASP A 56 -21.45 -7.48 8.19
N THR A 57 -21.04 -6.33 7.66
CA THR A 57 -20.66 -6.19 6.24
C THR A 57 -19.50 -7.11 5.89
N TRP A 58 -18.48 -7.22 6.77
CA TRP A 58 -17.38 -8.13 6.55
C TRP A 58 -17.84 -9.58 6.69
N LYS A 59 -18.57 -9.92 7.76
CA LYS A 59 -19.06 -11.28 8.03
C LYS A 59 -19.91 -11.84 6.89
N GLU A 60 -20.78 -11.00 6.30
CA GLU A 60 -21.60 -11.41 5.16
C GLU A 60 -20.76 -11.78 3.93
N ARG A 61 -19.68 -11.03 3.66
CA ARG A 61 -18.74 -11.32 2.57
C ARG A 61 -17.89 -12.54 2.90
N ALA A 62 -17.46 -12.68 4.15
CA ALA A 62 -16.66 -13.79 4.64
C ALA A 62 -17.39 -15.11 4.44
N ARG A 63 -18.68 -15.20 4.78
CA ARG A 63 -19.52 -16.40 4.56
C ARG A 63 -19.55 -16.89 3.11
N LYS A 64 -19.33 -15.99 2.14
CA LYS A 64 -19.29 -16.30 0.70
C LYS A 64 -17.88 -16.69 0.22
N SER A 65 -16.84 -16.52 1.04
CA SER A 65 -15.46 -16.82 0.69
C SER A 65 -15.08 -18.27 0.98
N TYR A 66 -13.95 -18.70 0.40
CA TYR A 66 -13.36 -20.02 0.65
C TYR A 66 -13.11 -20.28 2.14
N TYR A 67 -12.51 -19.31 2.84
CA TYR A 67 -12.16 -19.45 4.26
C TYR A 67 -13.32 -19.18 5.23
N LYS A 68 -14.50 -18.74 4.74
CA LYS A 68 -15.67 -18.46 5.58
C LYS A 68 -15.34 -17.51 6.75
N ASP A 69 -15.91 -17.72 7.93
CA ASP A 69 -15.68 -16.90 9.12
C ASP A 69 -14.39 -17.29 9.89
N SER A 70 -13.35 -17.70 9.16
CA SER A 70 -12.07 -18.11 9.74
C SER A 70 -11.12 -16.93 9.94
N ASP A 71 -10.35 -16.96 11.01
CA ASP A 71 -9.26 -16.00 11.27
C ASP A 71 -8.18 -15.99 10.19
N GLU A 72 -8.07 -17.03 9.38
CA GLU A 72 -7.13 -17.11 8.25
C GLU A 72 -7.66 -16.38 6.99
N ASN A 73 -8.89 -15.88 7.00
CA ASN A 73 -9.49 -15.21 5.85
C ASN A 73 -8.90 -13.80 5.60
N TYR A 74 -9.09 -13.32 4.37
CA TYR A 74 -8.66 -11.99 3.94
C TYR A 74 -9.46 -10.88 4.63
N ILE A 75 -8.77 -9.76 4.89
CA ILE A 75 -9.43 -8.55 5.42
C ILE A 75 -10.38 -7.98 4.36
N PHE A 76 -9.90 -7.80 3.12
CA PHE A 76 -10.68 -7.18 2.06
C PHE A 76 -11.26 -8.24 1.12
N LEU A 77 -12.59 -8.34 1.14
CA LEU A 77 -13.39 -9.21 0.28
C LEU A 77 -14.31 -8.37 -0.60
N THR A 78 -14.53 -8.85 -1.83
CA THR A 78 -15.54 -8.31 -2.75
C THR A 78 -16.95 -8.67 -2.25
N ARG A 79 -17.99 -8.10 -2.89
CA ARG A 79 -19.40 -8.41 -2.56
C ARG A 79 -19.75 -9.89 -2.68
N ILE A 80 -19.04 -10.61 -3.55
CA ILE A 80 -19.22 -12.05 -3.78
C ILE A 80 -18.27 -12.91 -2.93
N GLY A 81 -17.54 -12.32 -1.99
CA GLY A 81 -16.65 -13.05 -1.07
C GLY A 81 -15.28 -13.41 -1.65
N SER A 82 -14.94 -12.94 -2.84
CA SER A 82 -13.61 -13.19 -3.42
C SER A 82 -12.58 -12.20 -2.89
N PRO A 83 -11.29 -12.59 -2.76
CA PRO A 83 -10.25 -11.65 -2.38
C PRO A 83 -9.93 -10.69 -3.51
N PHE A 84 -9.47 -9.48 -3.18
CA PHE A 84 -8.96 -8.55 -4.19
C PHE A 84 -7.60 -8.99 -4.78
N TYR A 85 -6.85 -9.80 -4.03
CA TYR A 85 -5.59 -10.39 -4.44
C TYR A 85 -5.46 -11.80 -3.85
N THR A 86 -5.15 -12.78 -4.69
CA THR A 86 -4.95 -14.17 -4.24
C THR A 86 -3.53 -14.33 -3.72
N SER A 87 -3.40 -14.68 -2.44
CA SER A 87 -2.10 -14.98 -1.83
C SER A 87 -1.53 -16.31 -2.32
N LYS A 88 -0.20 -16.46 -2.25
CA LYS A 88 0.48 -17.73 -2.56
C LYS A 88 0.00 -18.87 -1.66
N SER A 89 -0.25 -18.59 -0.37
CA SER A 89 -0.77 -19.58 0.59
C SER A 89 -2.12 -20.15 0.13
N ASN A 90 -3.07 -19.29 -0.24
CA ASN A 90 -4.38 -19.71 -0.72
C ASN A 90 -4.29 -20.53 -2.02
N MET A 91 -3.35 -20.18 -2.92
CA MET A 91 -3.11 -21.01 -4.10
C MET A 91 -2.66 -22.44 -3.73
N ASN A 92 -1.87 -22.60 -2.67
CA ASN A 92 -1.44 -23.90 -2.19
C ASN A 92 -2.58 -24.64 -1.49
N ASP A 93 -3.33 -23.96 -0.60
CA ASP A 93 -4.47 -24.56 0.10
C ASP A 93 -5.53 -25.10 -0.87
N ILE A 94 -5.82 -24.34 -1.94
CA ILE A 94 -6.76 -24.77 -2.98
C ILE A 94 -6.21 -25.96 -3.76
N LYS A 95 -4.92 -25.97 -4.10
CA LYS A 95 -4.27 -27.11 -4.79
C LYS A 95 -4.34 -28.38 -3.93
N ASP A 96 -4.06 -28.27 -2.64
CA ASP A 96 -4.10 -29.40 -1.72
C ASP A 96 -5.52 -29.96 -1.56
N SER A 97 -6.54 -29.09 -1.54
CA SER A 97 -7.94 -29.50 -1.53
C SER A 97 -8.35 -30.21 -2.83
N ILE A 98 -7.94 -29.69 -3.99
CA ILE A 98 -8.19 -30.31 -5.30
C ILE A 98 -7.59 -31.71 -5.38
N LEU A 99 -6.34 -31.88 -4.93
CA LEU A 99 -5.64 -33.16 -4.90
C LEU A 99 -6.35 -34.19 -4.02
N LYS A 100 -6.96 -33.76 -2.89
CA LYS A 100 -7.69 -34.64 -1.98
C LYS A 100 -9.07 -35.04 -2.49
N GLU A 101 -9.76 -34.15 -3.22
CA GLU A 101 -11.17 -34.34 -3.62
C GLU A 101 -11.36 -34.82 -5.06
N ASN A 102 -10.30 -35.00 -5.87
CA ASN A 102 -10.37 -35.37 -7.30
C ASN A 102 -11.32 -34.46 -8.13
N LYS A 103 -11.58 -33.23 -7.68
CA LYS A 103 -12.44 -32.26 -8.37
C LYS A 103 -11.60 -31.35 -9.27
N ARG A 104 -12.01 -31.20 -10.53
CA ARG A 104 -11.52 -30.10 -11.37
C ARG A 104 -12.23 -28.81 -10.96
N ILE A 105 -11.53 -27.95 -10.23
CA ILE A 105 -12.03 -26.62 -9.85
C ILE A 105 -11.24 -25.58 -10.65
N ASP A 106 -11.94 -24.71 -11.38
CA ASP A 106 -11.32 -23.54 -11.99
C ASP A 106 -10.90 -22.54 -10.91
N ILE A 107 -9.59 -22.40 -10.71
CA ILE A 107 -9.04 -21.48 -9.71
C ILE A 107 -9.01 -20.07 -10.29
N GLN A 108 -9.92 -19.22 -9.83
CA GLN A 108 -9.88 -17.80 -10.19
C GLN A 108 -8.76 -17.08 -9.42
N ILE A 109 -7.75 -16.62 -10.14
CA ILE A 109 -6.62 -15.88 -9.58
C ILE A 109 -6.86 -14.37 -9.69
N TYR A 110 -6.89 -13.69 -8.55
CA TYR A 110 -7.06 -12.25 -8.46
C TYR A 110 -5.70 -11.54 -8.35
N LYS A 111 -5.46 -10.56 -9.23
CA LYS A 111 -4.19 -9.78 -9.31
C LYS A 111 -4.37 -8.28 -8.99
N GLY A 112 -5.42 -7.93 -8.24
CA GLY A 112 -5.69 -6.54 -7.84
C GLY A 112 -6.29 -5.65 -8.93
N ASN A 113 -6.77 -6.21 -10.05
CA ASN A 113 -7.40 -5.41 -11.12
C ASN A 113 -8.65 -4.66 -10.63
N ALA A 114 -9.42 -5.27 -9.73
CA ALA A 114 -10.59 -4.62 -9.14
C ALA A 114 -10.22 -3.40 -8.29
N VAL A 115 -9.08 -3.43 -7.58
CA VAL A 115 -8.59 -2.26 -6.83
C VAL A 115 -8.21 -1.13 -7.77
N ARG A 116 -7.51 -1.45 -8.87
CA ARG A 116 -7.14 -0.47 -9.89
C ARG A 116 -8.38 0.16 -10.51
N LYS A 117 -9.35 -0.65 -10.94
CA LYS A 117 -10.61 -0.16 -11.49
C LYS A 117 -11.36 0.75 -10.51
N ASN A 118 -11.53 0.32 -9.25
CA ASN A 118 -12.20 1.14 -8.24
C ASN A 118 -11.48 2.48 -8.02
N PHE A 119 -10.16 2.49 -8.10
CA PHE A 119 -9.36 3.71 -8.01
C PHE A 119 -9.54 4.60 -9.24
N ASP A 120 -9.52 4.04 -10.44
CA ASP A 120 -9.75 4.78 -11.69
C ASP A 120 -11.16 5.39 -11.72
N ASP A 121 -12.17 4.65 -11.25
CA ASP A 121 -13.54 5.13 -11.12
C ASP A 121 -13.66 6.28 -10.09
N LEU A 122 -12.91 6.19 -8.98
CA LEU A 122 -12.81 7.28 -8.01
C LEU A 122 -12.17 8.53 -8.61
N VAL A 123 -11.08 8.39 -9.37
CA VAL A 123 -10.41 9.51 -10.04
C VAL A 123 -11.35 10.19 -11.03
N LYS A 124 -12.08 9.42 -11.84
CA LYS A 124 -13.08 9.96 -12.76
C LYS A 124 -14.15 10.74 -12.04
N LYS A 125 -14.66 10.22 -10.92
CA LYS A 125 -15.65 10.92 -10.10
C LYS A 125 -15.12 12.25 -9.55
N ILE A 126 -13.85 12.31 -9.15
CA ILE A 126 -13.22 13.57 -8.73
C ILE A 126 -13.11 14.54 -9.92
N GLN A 127 -12.79 14.03 -11.11
CA GLN A 127 -12.67 14.84 -12.32
C GLN A 127 -14.00 15.45 -12.81
N GLU A 128 -15.14 14.87 -12.43
CA GLU A 128 -16.46 15.45 -12.68
C GLU A 128 -16.60 16.83 -12.01
N ASP A 129 -16.13 16.94 -10.76
CA ASP A 129 -16.16 18.20 -9.99
C ASP A 129 -14.92 19.07 -10.24
N TYR A 130 -13.79 18.46 -10.61
CA TYR A 130 -12.49 19.12 -10.79
C TYR A 130 -11.82 18.71 -12.12
N PRO A 131 -12.19 19.32 -13.27
CA PRO A 131 -11.66 18.91 -14.58
C PRO A 131 -10.15 19.06 -14.75
N TRP A 132 -9.50 19.90 -13.94
CA TRP A 132 -8.05 20.08 -13.90
C TRP A 132 -7.32 18.98 -13.11
N PHE A 133 -8.06 18.10 -12.43
CA PHE A 133 -7.46 17.01 -11.66
C PHE A 133 -6.79 16.01 -12.60
N GLY A 134 -5.47 15.90 -12.48
CA GLY A 134 -4.65 15.07 -13.35
C GLY A 134 -5.02 13.59 -13.29
N ASN A 135 -4.66 12.86 -14.34
CA ASN A 135 -4.83 11.41 -14.36
C ASN A 135 -3.77 10.75 -13.46
N ILE A 136 -4.21 10.21 -12.33
CA ILE A 136 -3.36 9.48 -11.39
C ILE A 136 -3.72 7.99 -11.40
N ARG A 137 -2.73 7.13 -11.23
CA ARG A 137 -2.88 5.67 -11.15
C ARG A 137 -2.68 5.20 -9.72
N PHE A 138 -3.22 4.02 -9.40
CA PHE A 138 -3.10 3.47 -8.05
C PHE A 138 -1.65 3.35 -7.53
N HIS A 139 -0.67 3.11 -8.42
CA HIS A 139 0.74 3.03 -8.01
C HIS A 139 1.36 4.39 -7.68
N ASP A 140 0.78 5.49 -8.15
CA ASP A 140 1.29 6.83 -7.88
C ASP A 140 1.13 7.17 -6.39
N LEU A 141 0.12 6.62 -5.70
CA LEU A 141 -0.03 6.73 -4.24
C LEU A 141 1.23 6.30 -3.48
N ARG A 142 1.86 5.22 -3.93
CA ARG A 142 3.09 4.71 -3.33
C ARG A 142 4.28 5.61 -3.61
N ALA A 143 4.33 6.21 -4.80
CA ALA A 143 5.36 7.19 -5.14
C ALA A 143 5.21 8.48 -4.31
N THR A 144 3.98 8.99 -4.18
CA THR A 144 3.65 10.13 -3.34
C THR A 144 3.99 9.87 -1.87
N PHE A 145 3.70 8.69 -1.34
CA PHE A 145 4.11 8.30 0.00
C PHE A 145 5.63 8.38 0.20
N GLY A 146 6.41 7.83 -0.74
CA GLY A 146 7.87 7.90 -0.70
C GLY A 146 8.38 9.35 -0.73
N MET A 147 7.82 10.17 -1.62
CA MET A 147 8.17 11.58 -1.75
C MET A 147 7.85 12.39 -0.50
N ASN A 148 6.69 12.18 0.12
CA ASN A 148 6.30 12.86 1.35
C ASN A 148 7.27 12.58 2.49
N ILE A 149 7.80 11.35 2.58
CA ILE A 149 8.84 11.00 3.55
C ILE A 149 10.15 11.75 3.23
N VAL A 150 10.59 11.78 1.97
CA VAL A 150 11.80 12.54 1.56
C VAL A 150 11.68 13.99 2.00
N ILE A 151 10.57 14.63 1.63
CA ILE A 151 10.32 16.05 1.91
C ILE A 151 10.37 16.31 3.42
N ASN A 152 9.69 15.48 4.21
CA ASN A 152 9.63 15.62 5.66
C ASN A 152 10.99 15.42 6.37
N LEU A 153 11.80 14.46 5.90
CA LEU A 153 13.11 14.21 6.49
C LEU A 153 14.11 15.31 6.14
N GLN A 154 14.11 15.75 4.88
CA GLN A 154 14.98 16.84 4.45
C GLN A 154 14.61 18.18 5.08
N SER A 155 13.32 18.46 5.32
CA SER A 155 12.90 19.68 6.04
C SER A 155 13.39 19.70 7.50
N ARG A 156 13.82 18.54 8.04
CA ARG A 156 14.44 18.40 9.35
C ARG A 156 15.98 18.36 9.29
N GLY A 157 16.57 18.64 8.12
CA GLY A 157 18.02 18.64 7.92
C GLY A 157 18.66 17.24 7.88
N ILE A 158 17.87 16.17 7.70
CA ILE A 158 18.41 14.81 7.58
C ILE A 158 19.10 14.65 6.22
N ASN A 159 20.32 14.09 6.23
CA ASN A 159 21.09 13.92 4.99
C ASN A 159 20.43 12.92 4.01
N ASN A 160 20.73 13.10 2.73
CA ASN A 160 20.15 12.32 1.64
C ASN A 160 20.36 10.80 1.81
N GLN A 161 21.54 10.37 2.25
CA GLN A 161 21.84 8.95 2.45
C GLN A 161 20.92 8.30 3.51
N LYS A 162 20.76 8.95 4.67
CA LYS A 162 19.86 8.48 5.74
C LYS A 162 18.40 8.51 5.29
N CYS A 163 17.99 9.50 4.50
CA CYS A 163 16.66 9.56 3.90
C CYS A 163 16.39 8.35 2.99
N VAL A 164 17.31 8.05 2.08
CA VAL A 164 17.21 6.91 1.17
C VAL A 164 17.16 5.60 1.93
N ASP A 165 18.01 5.42 2.94
CA ASP A 165 18.00 4.22 3.77
C ASP A 165 16.69 4.03 4.52
N TYR A 166 16.13 5.12 5.05
CA TYR A 166 14.84 5.10 5.74
C TYR A 166 13.70 4.73 4.78
N ILE A 167 13.61 5.38 3.62
CA ILE A 167 12.56 5.14 2.63
C ILE A 167 12.66 3.73 2.05
N ARG A 168 13.87 3.26 1.76
CA ARG A 168 14.11 1.91 1.27
C ARG A 168 13.52 0.87 2.23
N LYS A 169 13.72 1.04 3.54
CA LYS A 169 13.12 0.17 4.58
C LYS A 169 11.60 0.29 4.61
N ARG A 170 11.07 1.51 4.59
CA ARG A 170 9.62 1.78 4.64
C ARG A 170 8.85 1.29 3.41
N MET A 171 9.50 1.24 2.25
CA MET A 171 8.91 0.80 1.01
C MET A 171 9.24 -0.68 0.71
N GLY A 172 10.27 -1.28 1.30
CA GLY A 172 10.71 -2.63 0.95
C GLY A 172 11.36 -2.71 -0.43
N HIS A 173 12.11 -1.68 -0.82
CA HIS A 173 12.86 -1.66 -2.09
C HIS A 173 14.15 -2.47 -1.97
N LYS A 174 14.34 -3.44 -2.87
CA LYS A 174 15.62 -4.16 -3.04
C LYS A 174 16.70 -3.25 -3.63
N ASN A 175 16.35 -2.48 -4.66
CA ASN A 175 17.27 -1.60 -5.35
C ASN A 175 17.20 -0.18 -4.77
N ILE A 176 18.36 0.34 -4.39
CA ILE A 176 18.52 1.71 -3.89
C ILE A 176 18.28 2.76 -4.97
N GLN A 177 18.53 2.44 -6.25
CA GLN A 177 18.34 3.34 -7.39
C GLN A 177 16.89 3.79 -7.53
N THR A 178 15.93 2.88 -7.30
CA THR A 178 14.50 3.21 -7.30
C THR A 178 14.15 4.22 -6.20
N THR A 179 14.93 4.27 -5.12
CA THR A 179 14.75 5.24 -4.05
C THR A 179 15.46 6.56 -4.35
N TRP A 180 16.63 6.52 -5.00
CA TRP A 180 17.36 7.72 -5.45
C TRP A 180 16.53 8.59 -6.40
N SER A 181 15.72 7.99 -7.27
CA SER A 181 14.80 8.73 -8.14
C SER A 181 13.85 9.67 -7.41
N TYR A 182 13.53 9.45 -6.12
CA TYR A 182 12.74 10.39 -5.34
C TYR A 182 13.53 11.64 -4.92
N LEU A 183 14.84 11.52 -4.69
CA LEU A 183 15.69 12.67 -4.40
C LEU A 183 15.90 13.52 -5.66
N ASP A 184 16.22 12.85 -6.77
CA ASP A 184 16.44 13.50 -8.07
C ASP A 184 15.22 14.33 -8.47
N HIS A 185 14.02 13.77 -8.31
CA HIS A 185 12.78 14.47 -8.65
C HIS A 185 12.56 15.73 -7.81
N LYS A 186 12.91 15.72 -6.52
CA LYS A 186 12.80 16.93 -5.69
C LYS A 186 13.84 17.98 -6.09
N GLU A 187 15.07 17.56 -6.37
CA GLU A 187 16.11 18.48 -6.86
C GLU A 187 15.75 19.09 -8.21
N ILE A 188 15.15 18.31 -9.11
CA ILE A 188 14.61 18.80 -10.39
C ILE A 188 13.48 19.80 -10.15
N LEU A 189 12.53 19.50 -9.26
CA LEU A 189 11.46 20.45 -8.92
C LEU A 189 12.00 21.76 -8.34
N ALA A 190 12.97 21.68 -7.42
CA ALA A 190 13.60 22.86 -6.83
C ALA A 190 14.31 23.70 -7.91
N LYS A 191 15.11 23.07 -8.78
CA LYS A 191 15.77 23.75 -9.90
C LYS A 191 14.78 24.38 -10.86
N ASN A 192 13.65 23.73 -11.15
CA ASN A 192 12.62 24.28 -12.03
C ASN A 192 11.96 25.52 -11.41
N ILE A 193 11.66 25.48 -10.11
CA ILE A 193 11.12 26.62 -9.36
C ILE A 193 12.15 27.77 -9.35
N ASP A 194 13.41 27.49 -9.05
CA ASP A 194 14.48 28.49 -9.04
C ASP A 194 14.66 29.12 -10.43
N THR A 195 14.65 28.31 -11.49
CA THR A 195 14.75 28.77 -12.88
C THR A 195 13.55 29.67 -13.25
N GLN A 196 12.34 29.26 -12.86
CA GLN A 196 11.12 30.05 -13.07
C GLN A 196 11.19 31.39 -12.33
N ASN A 197 11.61 31.40 -11.06
CA ASN A 197 11.77 32.61 -10.28
C ASN A 197 12.83 33.56 -10.89
N ILE A 198 13.94 33.02 -11.40
CA ILE A 198 14.96 33.82 -12.10
C ILE A 198 14.38 34.43 -13.38
N PHE A 199 13.63 33.64 -14.16
CA PHE A 199 12.98 34.13 -15.37
C PHE A 199 11.96 35.24 -15.07
N GLU A 200 11.08 35.01 -14.10
CA GLU A 200 10.06 35.99 -13.66
C GLU A 200 10.72 37.28 -13.15
N ASN A 201 11.71 37.18 -12.27
CA ASN A 201 12.43 38.36 -11.77
C ASN A 201 13.11 39.14 -12.89
N ASN A 202 13.70 38.46 -13.88
CA ASN A 202 14.26 39.15 -15.04
C ASN A 202 13.17 39.82 -15.88
N LEU A 203 12.06 39.14 -16.15
CA LEU A 203 10.93 39.68 -16.92
C LEU A 203 10.32 40.91 -16.26
N PHE A 204 10.12 40.89 -14.93
CA PHE A 204 9.55 41.99 -14.17
C PHE A 204 10.54 43.14 -13.92
N ASN A 205 11.85 42.93 -14.06
CA ASN A 205 12.85 44.01 -14.02
C ASN A 205 12.92 44.81 -15.33
N PHE A 206 12.25 44.36 -16.40
CA PHE A 206 12.16 45.08 -17.70
C PHE A 206 10.82 45.80 -17.92
N LEU A 207 9.92 45.76 -16.93
CA LEU A 207 8.64 46.49 -16.89
C LEU A 207 8.70 47.60 -15.83
#